data_AF-A0A1I9GBH6-F1
#
_entry.id   AF-A0A1I9GBH6-F1
#
_cell.length_a   1.000
_cell.length_b   1.000
_cell.length_c   1.000
_cell.angle_alpha   90.00
_cell.angle_beta   90.00
_cell.angle_gamma   90.00
#
_symmetry.space_group_name_H-M   'P 1'
#
loop_
_entity.id
_entity.type
_entity.pdbx_description
1 polymer ?
#
loop_
_entity_poly.entity_id
_entity_poly.type
_entity_poly.pdbx_seq_one_letter_code
_entity_poly.pdbx_strand_id
1 'polypeptide(L)'
;SDANVELPEPKHVRAENNKIFYFDVGHNERGTFVRISEVKQISGSRSSIAVPMSSWGAFRDVLAELQEKMMATKGVENDTERTIKSDIKLEHNKE
;
A
#
# COMPACT_ATOMS: atom_id res chain seq x y z
N SER A 1 -16.87 1.66 -31.00
CA SER A 1 -15.65 0.96 -30.55
C SER A 1 -14.54 1.99 -30.51
N ASP A 2 -14.22 2.51 -29.33
CA ASP A 2 -13.20 3.56 -29.17
C ASP A 2 -11.81 2.95 -29.37
N ALA A 3 -11.42 2.82 -30.63
CA ALA A 3 -10.21 2.13 -31.07
C ALA A 3 -8.91 2.93 -30.83
N ASN A 4 -8.92 3.96 -29.98
CA ASN A 4 -7.79 4.89 -29.83
C ASN A 4 -7.55 5.37 -28.38
N VAL A 5 -8.02 4.63 -27.37
CA VAL A 5 -7.65 4.93 -25.99
C VAL A 5 -6.21 4.47 -25.77
N GLU A 6 -5.25 5.39 -25.84
CA GLU A 6 -3.88 5.14 -25.41
C GLU A 6 -3.87 5.00 -23.89
N LEU A 7 -3.48 3.81 -23.41
CA LEU A 7 -3.46 3.46 -22.00
C LEU A 7 -2.03 3.54 -21.46
N PRO A 8 -1.84 3.94 -20.19
CA PRO A 8 -0.53 4.00 -19.58
C PRO A 8 0.09 2.61 -19.45
N GLU A 9 1.43 2.56 -19.49
CA GLU A 9 2.20 1.34 -19.26
C GLU A 9 1.88 0.70 -17.90
N PRO A 10 1.72 -0.63 -17.84
CA PRO A 10 1.56 -1.36 -16.60
C PRO A 10 2.69 -1.11 -15.60
N LYS A 11 2.33 -1.12 -14.31
CA LYS A 11 3.31 -1.03 -13.21
C LYS A 11 3.21 -2.26 -12.31
N HIS A 12 4.28 -2.54 -11.58
CA HIS A 12 4.27 -3.59 -10.57
C HIS A 12 5.12 -3.22 -9.36
N VAL A 13 4.77 -3.83 -8.21
CA VAL A 13 5.52 -3.71 -6.96
C VAL A 13 5.76 -5.11 -6.41
N ARG A 14 7.01 -5.40 -6.02
CA ARG A 14 7.35 -6.61 -5.27
C ARG A 14 7.05 -6.38 -3.80
N ALA A 15 6.45 -7.37 -3.16
CA ALA A 15 6.09 -7.35 -1.75
C ALA A 15 6.67 -8.58 -1.03
N GLU A 16 6.48 -8.63 0.29
CA GLU A 16 6.88 -9.75 1.13
C GLU A 16 6.24 -11.08 0.69
N ASN A 17 6.81 -12.19 1.15
CA ASN A 17 6.30 -13.55 0.90
C ASN A 17 6.22 -13.93 -0.59
N ASN A 18 7.19 -13.47 -1.39
CA ASN A 18 7.28 -13.73 -2.83
C ASN A 18 6.00 -13.34 -3.58
N LYS A 19 5.45 -12.18 -3.24
CA LYS A 19 4.27 -11.62 -3.92
C LYS A 19 4.67 -10.50 -4.88
N ILE A 20 3.96 -10.41 -6.00
CA ILE A 20 3.99 -9.25 -6.90
C ILE A 20 2.59 -8.71 -7.06
N PHE A 21 2.44 -7.39 -6.88
CA PHE A 21 1.23 -6.66 -7.22
C PHE A 21 1.40 -6.02 -8.58
N TYR A 22 0.51 -6.32 -9.53
CA TYR A 22 0.46 -5.71 -10.86
C TYR A 22 -0.68 -4.71 -10.95
N PHE A 23 -0.46 -3.62 -11.69
CA PHE A 23 -1.38 -2.51 -11.90
C PHE A 23 -1.50 -2.28 -13.41
N ASP A 24 -2.55 -2.83 -14.01
CA ASP A 24 -2.80 -2.77 -15.44
C ASP A 24 -4.01 -1.86 -15.70
N VAL A 25 -3.87 -0.83 -16.54
CA VAL A 25 -5.04 -0.03 -16.95
C VAL A 25 -5.71 -0.71 -18.13
N GLY A 26 -7.03 -0.84 -18.06
CA GLY A 26 -7.87 -1.39 -19.11
C GLY A 26 -9.04 -0.46 -19.44
N HIS A 27 -9.62 -0.65 -20.63
CA HIS A 27 -10.80 0.09 -21.09
C HIS A 27 -11.81 -0.90 -21.69
N ASN A 28 -13.08 -0.74 -21.35
CA ASN A 28 -14.21 -1.46 -21.96
C ASN A 28 -15.44 -0.55 -22.05
N GLU A 29 -16.59 -1.08 -22.47
CA GLU A 29 -17.83 -0.31 -22.62
C GLU A 29 -18.32 0.39 -21.34
N ARG A 30 -17.88 -0.06 -20.16
CA ARG A 30 -18.19 0.56 -18.87
C ARG A 30 -17.22 1.68 -18.50
N GLY A 31 -16.18 1.90 -19.30
CA GLY A 31 -15.14 2.91 -19.11
C GLY A 31 -13.77 2.33 -18.73
N THR A 32 -12.89 3.23 -18.31
CA THR A 32 -11.51 2.93 -17.91
C THR A 32 -11.44 2.45 -16.46
N PHE A 33 -10.60 1.45 -16.20
CA PHE A 33 -10.36 0.89 -14.86
C PHE A 33 -8.90 0.50 -14.70
N VAL A 34 -8.44 0.39 -13.46
CA VAL A 34 -7.18 -0.28 -13.13
C VAL A 34 -7.48 -1.66 -12.57
N ARG A 35 -6.85 -2.70 -13.11
CA ARG A 35 -6.84 -4.04 -12.53
C ARG A 35 -5.63 -4.15 -11.62
N ILE A 36 -5.88 -4.41 -10.34
CA ILE A 36 -4.84 -4.66 -9.34
C ILE A 36 -4.80 -6.17 -9.08
N SER A 37 -3.70 -6.83 -9.41
CA SER A 37 -3.53 -8.27 -9.26
C SER A 37 -2.46 -8.61 -8.23
N GLU A 38 -2.83 -9.34 -7.16
CA GLU A 38 -1.85 -10.04 -6.31
C GLU A 38 -1.47 -11.36 -6.98
N VAL A 39 -0.17 -11.62 -7.16
CA VAL A 39 0.37 -12.91 -7.63
C VAL A 39 1.38 -13.44 -6.62
N LYS A 40 1.13 -14.64 -6.09
CA LYS A 40 2.09 -15.39 -5.27
C LYS A 40 3.03 -16.16 -6.19
N GLN A 41 4.29 -15.75 -6.31
CA GLN A 41 5.22 -16.31 -7.30
C GLN A 41 5.49 -17.80 -7.10
N ILE A 42 5.51 -18.28 -5.86
CA ILE A 42 5.80 -19.70 -5.55
C ILE A 42 4.62 -20.59 -5.96
N SER A 43 3.40 -20.24 -5.59
CA SER A 43 2.22 -21.08 -5.85
C SER A 43 1.53 -20.77 -7.17
N GLY A 44 1.89 -19.67 -7.84
CA GLY A 44 1.19 -19.15 -9.02
C GLY A 44 -0.22 -18.62 -8.74
N SER A 45 -0.66 -18.62 -7.46
CA SER A 45 -2.00 -18.16 -7.08
C SER A 45 -2.16 -16.68 -7.39
N ARG A 46 -3.29 -16.33 -8.03
CA ARG A 46 -3.62 -14.97 -8.45
C ARG A 46 -4.99 -14.56 -7.94
N SER A 47 -5.07 -13.37 -7.34
CA SER A 47 -6.31 -12.69 -6.98
C SER A 47 -6.32 -11.30 -7.59
N SER A 48 -7.48 -10.76 -7.96
CA SER A 48 -7.56 -9.46 -8.63
C SER A 48 -8.84 -8.70 -8.34
N ILE A 49 -8.72 -7.38 -8.31
CA ILE A 49 -9.84 -6.45 -8.28
C ILE A 49 -9.75 -5.49 -9.46
N ALA A 50 -10.88 -4.91 -9.87
CA ALA A 50 -10.92 -3.83 -10.85
C ALA A 50 -11.49 -2.57 -10.17
N VAL A 51 -10.74 -1.47 -10.23
CA VAL A 51 -11.14 -0.19 -9.65
C VAL A 51 -11.44 0.79 -10.79
N PRO A 52 -12.68 1.30 -10.90
CA PRO A 52 -13.05 2.24 -11.97
C PRO A 52 -12.29 3.56 -11.81
N MET A 53 -11.98 4.21 -12.92
CA MET A 53 -11.23 5.48 -12.96
C MET A 53 -11.85 6.58 -12.09
N SER A 54 -13.18 6.61 -12.01
CA SER A 54 -13.93 7.54 -11.15
C SER A 54 -13.58 7.45 -9.66
N SER A 55 -13.01 6.34 -9.21
CA SER A 55 -12.73 6.06 -7.78
C SER A 55 -11.24 6.07 -7.43
N TRP A 56 -10.34 6.31 -8.38
CA TRP A 56 -8.89 6.26 -8.12
C TRP A 56 -8.42 7.28 -7.08
N GLY A 57 -8.95 8.52 -7.14
CA GLY A 57 -8.64 9.56 -6.15
C GLY A 57 -9.01 9.15 -4.73
N ALA A 58 -10.25 8.69 -4.53
CA ALA A 58 -10.70 8.21 -3.22
C ALA A 58 -9.88 7.00 -2.73
N PHE A 59 -9.53 6.06 -3.61
CA PHE A 59 -8.71 4.91 -3.26
C PHE A 59 -7.31 5.32 -2.79
N ARG A 60 -6.69 6.29 -3.48
CA ARG A 60 -5.41 6.90 -3.09
C ARG A 60 -5.52 7.55 -1.72
N ASP A 61 -6.56 8.36 -1.49
CA ASP A 61 -6.72 9.14 -0.26
C ASP A 61 -6.91 8.23 0.96
N VAL A 62 -7.75 7.18 0.83
CA VAL A 62 -7.93 6.18 1.88
C VAL A 62 -6.61 5.45 2.19
N LEU A 63 -5.84 5.06 1.16
CA LEU A 63 -4.56 4.39 1.38
C LEU A 63 -3.54 5.31 2.07
N ALA A 64 -3.49 6.59 1.67
CA ALA A 64 -2.61 7.59 2.28
C ALA A 64 -2.96 7.83 3.76
N GLU A 65 -4.24 7.96 4.09
CA GLU A 65 -4.72 8.11 5.47
C GLU A 65 -4.36 6.89 6.34
N LEU A 66 -4.55 5.67 5.81
CA LEU A 66 -4.16 4.44 6.50
C LEU A 66 -2.64 4.37 6.72
N GLN A 67 -1.85 4.78 5.74
CA GLN A 67 -0.40 4.83 5.85
C GLN A 67 0.04 5.79 6.94
N GLU A 68 -0.48 7.02 6.95
CA GLU A 68 -0.14 8.04 7.94
C GLU A 68 -0.45 7.55 9.36
N LYS A 69 -1.66 7.01 9.57
CA LYS A 69 -2.06 6.45 10.87
C LYS A 69 -1.16 5.31 11.33
N MET A 70 -0.79 4.39 10.43
CA MET A 70 0.10 3.27 10.76
C MET A 70 1.52 3.72 11.09
N MET A 71 2.03 4.78 10.44
CA MET A 71 3.35 5.33 10.71
C MET A 71 3.38 6.13 12.02
N ALA A 72 2.31 6.89 12.31
CA ALA A 72 2.18 7.62 13.58
C ALA A 72 2.19 6.67 14.79
N THR A 73 1.47 5.55 14.72
CA THR A 73 1.46 4.54 15.80
C THR A 73 2.85 3.96 16.08
N LYS A 74 3.64 3.69 15.03
CA LYS A 74 5.04 3.22 15.18
C LYS A 74 5.97 4.28 15.79
N GLY A 75 5.71 5.56 15.57
CA GLY A 75 6.46 6.66 16.18
C GLY A 75 6.25 6.73 17.71
N VAL A 76 5.00 6.54 18.15
CA VAL A 76 4.64 6.60 19.58
C VAL A 76 5.26 5.44 20.38
N GLU A 77 5.29 4.22 19.84
CA GLU A 77 5.94 3.08 20.51
C GLU A 77 7.44 3.31 20.70
N ASN A 78 8.13 3.85 19.69
CA ASN A 78 9.56 4.15 19.77
C ASN A 78 9.89 5.28 20.75
N ASP A 79 9.07 6.33 20.82
CA ASP A 79 9.28 7.42 21.77
C ASP A 79 8.92 7.03 23.21
N THR A 80 7.91 6.16 23.39
CA THR A 80 7.56 5.61 24.71
C THR A 80 8.69 4.72 25.23
N GLU A 81 9.26 3.85 24.39
CA GLU A 81 10.38 2.98 24.79
C GLU A 81 11.66 3.78 25.10
N ARG A 82 11.93 4.86 24.35
CA ARG A 82 13.05 5.78 24.66
C ARG A 82 12.86 6.51 25.98
N THR A 83 11.64 7.00 26.25
CA THR A 83 11.32 7.73 27.48
C THR A 83 11.44 6.81 28.71
N ILE A 84 10.91 5.58 28.62
CA ILE A 84 11.05 4.58 29.69
C ILE A 84 12.52 4.24 29.94
N LYS A 85 13.33 4.05 28.89
CA LYS A 85 14.77 3.78 29.04
C LYS A 85 15.55 4.95 29.63
N SER A 86 15.19 6.20 29.31
CA SER A 86 15.83 7.38 29.92
C SER A 86 15.48 7.52 31.40
N ASP A 87 14.22 7.26 31.77
CA ASP A 87 13.78 7.38 33.17
C ASP A 87 14.40 6.30 34.05
N ILE A 88 14.48 5.05 33.59
CA ILE A 88 15.15 3.95 34.31
C ILE A 88 16.64 4.24 34.51
N LYS A 89 17.30 4.88 33.51
CA LYS A 89 18.73 5.23 33.58
C LYS A 89 18.99 6.39 34.53
N LEU A 90 18.05 7.31 34.70
CA LEU A 90 18.12 8.40 35.69
C LEU A 90 17.96 7.89 37.12
N GLU A 91 17.17 6.84 37.35
CA GLU A 91 17.01 6.25 38.68
C GLU A 91 18.25 5.45 39.13
N HIS A 92 18.93 4.75 38.23
CA HIS A 92 20.12 3.95 38.57
C HIS A 92 21.41 4.76 38.83
N ASN A 93 21.41 6.08 38.61
CA ASN A 93 22.56 6.97 38.83
C ASN A 93 22.45 7.80 40.12
N LYS A 94 21.49 7.50 41.00
CA LYS A 94 21.26 8.20 42.27
C LYS A 94 21.91 7.54 43.50
N GLU A 95 22.65 6.45 43.34
CA GLU A 95 23.43 5.80 44.40
C GLU A 95 24.94 5.96 44.22
#